data_AF-A0A355UHH0-F1
#
_entry.id   AF-A0A355UHH0-F1
#
_cell.length_a   1.000
_cell.length_b   1.000
_cell.length_c   1.000
_cell.angle_alpha   90.00
_cell.angle_beta   90.00
_cell.angle_gamma   90.00
#
_symmetry.space_group_name_H-M   'P 1'
#
loop_
_entity.id
_entity.type
_entity.pdbx_description
1 polymer ?
#
loop_
_entity_poly.entity_id
_entity_poly.type
_entity_poly.pdbx_seq_one_letter_code
_entity_poly.pdbx_strand_id
1 'polypeptide(L)'
;FKNSFSIEYSFERVKSKNYFPSKFTNKNIFLSSKIECYFNEDGDFENLIFIFLDESERYQKQLELKKFELMFDNMSTFAKIGIMEENLTDGTFVANEQWFENFGVSKDIDYRIDNIYKNLVK
;
A
#
# COMPACT_ATOMS: atom_id res chain seq x y z
N PHE A 1 19.76 -11.03 -5.48
CA PHE A 1 19.13 -10.03 -6.36
C PHE A 1 19.42 -8.59 -5.90
N LYS A 2 20.52 -7.99 -6.41
CA LYS A 2 20.84 -6.57 -6.16
C LYS A 2 19.99 -5.60 -7.01
N ASN A 3 19.45 -6.07 -8.13
CA ASN A 3 18.70 -5.24 -9.06
C ASN A 3 17.24 -5.70 -9.10
N SER A 4 16.33 -4.83 -8.65
CA SER A 4 14.89 -5.05 -8.72
C SER A 4 14.19 -3.80 -9.22
N PHE A 5 13.15 -3.98 -10.02
CA PHE A 5 12.28 -2.90 -10.47
C PHE A 5 10.85 -3.38 -10.63
N SER A 6 9.93 -2.44 -10.61
CA SER A 6 8.52 -2.68 -10.93
C SER A 6 8.12 -1.85 -12.13
N ILE A 7 7.28 -2.41 -12.99
CA ILE A 7 6.83 -1.77 -14.22
C ILE A 7 5.37 -2.11 -14.52
N GLU A 8 4.60 -1.13 -14.97
CA GLU A 8 3.33 -1.39 -15.64
C GLU A 8 3.60 -1.81 -17.09
N TYR A 9 3.31 -3.07 -17.42
CA TYR A 9 3.50 -3.63 -18.74
C TYR A 9 2.16 -3.74 -19.47
N SER A 10 2.09 -3.13 -20.67
CA SER A 10 0.93 -3.24 -21.55
C SER A 10 1.14 -4.30 -22.64
N PHE A 11 0.23 -5.28 -22.70
CA PHE A 11 0.20 -6.31 -23.74
C PHE A 11 -0.19 -5.78 -25.12
N GLU A 12 -0.62 -4.52 -25.25
CA GLU A 12 -0.77 -3.89 -26.58
C GLU A 12 0.56 -3.86 -27.35
N ARG A 13 1.68 -3.78 -26.63
CA ARG A 13 3.03 -3.84 -27.18
C ARG A 13 3.33 -5.15 -27.91
N VAL A 14 2.66 -6.25 -27.55
CA VAL A 14 2.84 -7.55 -28.21
C VAL A 14 2.37 -7.51 -29.66
N LYS A 15 1.22 -6.87 -29.91
CA LYS A 15 0.67 -6.69 -31.26
C LYS A 15 1.46 -5.67 -32.09
N SER A 16 1.90 -4.56 -31.46
CA SER A 16 2.57 -3.48 -32.19
C SER A 16 4.05 -3.72 -32.49
N LYS A 17 4.72 -4.62 -31.76
CA LYS A 17 6.17 -4.87 -31.90
C LYS A 17 6.55 -6.27 -32.38
N ASN A 18 5.60 -7.03 -32.94
CA ASN A 18 5.85 -8.37 -33.50
C ASN A 18 6.48 -9.35 -32.50
N TYR A 19 6.14 -9.24 -31.21
CA TYR A 19 6.58 -10.21 -30.19
C TYR A 19 5.82 -11.53 -30.33
N PHE A 20 6.31 -12.58 -29.65
CA PHE A 20 5.64 -13.88 -29.59
C PHE A 20 4.17 -13.75 -29.19
N PRO A 21 3.26 -14.52 -29.81
CA PRO A 21 1.83 -14.48 -29.47
C PRO A 21 1.59 -14.75 -27.98
N SER A 22 0.83 -13.87 -27.35
CA SER A 22 0.40 -14.01 -25.95
C SER A 22 -1.09 -14.32 -25.89
N LYS A 23 -1.51 -15.10 -24.89
CA LYS A 23 -2.93 -15.28 -24.57
C LYS A 23 -3.58 -13.99 -24.03
N PHE A 24 -2.76 -13.05 -23.55
CA PHE A 24 -3.22 -11.76 -23.06
C PHE A 24 -3.23 -10.73 -24.19
N THR A 25 -4.36 -10.05 -24.37
CA THR A 25 -4.52 -8.94 -25.30
C THR A 25 -5.21 -7.78 -24.59
N ASN A 26 -4.80 -6.54 -24.92
CA ASN A 26 -5.36 -5.30 -24.36
C ASN A 26 -5.44 -5.30 -22.82
N LYS A 27 -4.42 -5.88 -22.18
CA LYS A 27 -4.31 -5.98 -20.72
C LYS A 27 -3.06 -5.24 -20.26
N ASN A 28 -3.17 -4.47 -19.19
CA ASN A 28 -2.03 -3.96 -18.44
C ASN A 28 -1.84 -4.85 -17.21
N ILE A 29 -0.58 -5.16 -16.90
CA ILE A 29 -0.20 -5.86 -15.68
C ILE A 29 0.90 -5.11 -14.94
N PHE A 30 0.92 -5.23 -13.62
CA PHE A 30 2.00 -4.71 -12.78
C PHE A 30 2.99 -5.85 -12.54
N LEU A 31 4.17 -5.74 -13.14
CA LEU A 31 5.24 -6.70 -12.99
C LEU A 31 6.25 -6.20 -11.98
N SER A 32 6.63 -7.04 -11.03
CA SER A 32 7.88 -6.87 -10.29
C SER A 32 8.91 -7.84 -10.83
N SER A 33 10.15 -7.37 -10.97
CA SER A 33 11.26 -8.14 -11.52
C SER A 33 12.44 -8.12 -10.58
N LYS A 34 13.12 -9.27 -10.50
CA LYS A 34 14.45 -9.40 -9.87
C LYS A 34 15.43 -9.95 -10.89
N ILE A 35 16.59 -9.31 -10.98
CA ILE A 35 17.65 -9.66 -11.94
C ILE A 35 18.94 -9.95 -11.18
N GLU A 36 19.62 -11.03 -11.57
CA GLU A 36 20.92 -11.40 -11.02
C GLU A 36 21.81 -12.02 -12.10
N CYS A 37 23.03 -11.51 -12.21
CA CYS A 37 24.07 -12.13 -13.01
C CYS A 37 24.60 -13.35 -12.27
N TYR A 38 24.79 -14.44 -13.00
CA TYR A 38 25.42 -15.66 -12.54
C TYR A 38 26.83 -15.72 -13.14
N PHE A 39 27.81 -15.94 -12.27
CA PHE A 39 29.23 -15.98 -12.61
C PHE A 39 29.76 -17.38 -12.30
N ASN A 40 30.69 -17.85 -13.12
CA ASN A 40 31.38 -19.12 -12.90
C ASN A 40 32.39 -19.02 -11.74
N GLU A 41 33.08 -20.12 -11.43
CA GLU A 41 34.09 -20.16 -10.36
C GLU A 41 35.28 -19.22 -10.60
N ASP A 42 35.58 -18.90 -11.86
CA ASP A 42 36.64 -17.96 -12.27
C ASP A 42 36.22 -16.48 -12.16
N GLY A 43 34.94 -16.22 -11.86
CA GLY A 43 34.38 -14.87 -11.77
C GLY A 43 33.94 -14.26 -13.10
N ASP A 44 33.95 -15.04 -14.19
CA ASP A 44 33.47 -14.62 -15.50
C ASP A 44 31.95 -14.69 -15.57
N PHE A 45 31.35 -13.73 -16.26
CA PHE A 45 29.91 -13.70 -16.50
C PHE A 45 29.51 -14.91 -17.35
N GLU A 46 28.56 -15.70 -16.85
CA GLU A 46 28.09 -16.90 -17.54
C GLU A 46 26.62 -16.80 -17.93
N ASN A 47 25.76 -16.36 -17.00
CA ASN A 47 24.32 -16.31 -17.23
C ASN A 47 23.65 -15.09 -16.58
N LEU A 48 22.40 -14.83 -16.98
CA LEU A 48 21.55 -13.79 -16.40
C LEU A 48 20.18 -14.38 -16.04
N ILE A 49 19.82 -14.30 -14.76
CA ILE A 49 18.56 -14.82 -14.23
C ILE A 49 17.57 -13.66 -14.09
N PHE A 50 16.39 -13.82 -14.70
CA PHE A 50 15.25 -12.92 -14.55
C PHE A 50 14.10 -13.66 -13.89
N ILE A 51 13.54 -13.07 -12.83
CA ILE A 51 12.30 -13.54 -12.22
C ILE A 51 11.28 -12.42 -12.35
N PHE A 52 10.17 -12.70 -13.01
CA PHE A 52 9.02 -11.81 -13.12
C PHE A 52 7.86 -12.34 -12.26
N LEU A 53 7.23 -11.45 -11.51
CA LEU A 53 6.03 -11.73 -10.73
C LEU A 53 4.91 -10.79 -11.18
N ASP A 54 3.73 -11.33 -11.47
CA ASP A 54 2.53 -10.53 -11.69
C ASP A 54 1.92 -10.14 -10.34
N GLU A 55 1.97 -8.84 -10.03
CA GLU A 55 1.44 -8.24 -8.81
C GLU A 55 0.17 -7.43 -9.06
N SER A 56 -0.47 -7.59 -10.23
CA SER A 56 -1.62 -6.77 -10.64
C SER A 56 -2.76 -6.84 -9.62
N GLU A 57 -3.10 -8.02 -9.11
CA GLU A 57 -4.16 -8.18 -8.12
C GLU A 57 -3.83 -7.45 -6.81
N ARG A 58 -2.60 -7.60 -6.32
CA ARG A 58 -2.14 -6.93 -5.11
C ARG A 58 -2.20 -5.41 -5.28
N TYR A 59 -1.76 -4.92 -6.43
CA TYR A 59 -1.78 -3.50 -6.75
C TYR A 59 -3.21 -2.95 -6.84
N GLN A 60 -4.14 -3.67 -7.46
CA GLN A 60 -5.55 -3.26 -7.52
C GLN A 60 -6.20 -3.21 -6.13
N LYS A 61 -5.95 -4.21 -5.27
CA LYS A 61 -6.45 -4.20 -3.89
C LYS A 61 -5.89 -3.03 -3.07
N GLN A 62 -4.60 -2.72 -3.23
CA GLN A 62 -3.98 -1.57 -2.57
C GLN A 62 -4.56 -0.24 -3.08
N LEU A 63 -4.83 -0.12 -4.38
CA LEU A 63 -5.49 1.05 -4.96
C LEU A 63 -6.91 1.23 -4.41
N GLU A 64 -7.67 0.14 -4.30
CA GLU A 64 -9.02 0.16 -3.75
C GLU A 64 -9.02 0.58 -2.28
N LEU A 65 -8.12 0.00 -1.47
CA LEU A 65 -7.95 0.40 -0.07
C LEU A 65 -7.60 1.88 0.07
N LYS A 66 -6.64 2.36 -0.73
CA LYS A 66 -6.24 3.78 -0.72
C LYS A 66 -7.39 4.72 -1.12
N LYS A 67 -8.20 4.31 -2.11
CA LYS A 67 -9.40 5.07 -2.48
C LYS A 67 -10.41 5.11 -1.35
N PHE A 68 -10.62 3.99 -0.66
CA PHE A 68 -11.50 3.92 0.50
C PHE A 68 -11.01 4.82 1.64
N GLU A 69 -9.73 4.75 2.00
CA GLU A 69 -9.12 5.62 3.01
C GLU A 69 -9.33 7.11 2.69
N LEU A 70 -9.07 7.51 1.44
CA LEU A 70 -9.28 8.89 1.00
C LEU A 70 -10.75 9.31 1.07
N MET A 71 -11.68 8.43 0.66
CA MET A 71 -13.11 8.70 0.75
C MET A 71 -13.54 8.87 2.21
N PHE A 72 -13.08 8.00 3.09
CA PHE A 72 -13.39 8.02 4.51
C PHE A 72 -12.87 9.29 5.18
N ASP A 73 -11.63 9.67 4.91
CA ASP A 73 -11.01 10.89 5.44
C ASP A 73 -11.78 12.14 5.00
N ASN A 74 -12.10 12.23 3.69
CA ASN A 74 -12.90 13.33 3.14
C ASN A 74 -14.29 13.42 3.78
N MET A 75 -15.00 12.29 3.93
CA MET A 75 -16.32 12.26 4.55
C MET A 75 -16.25 12.71 6.01
N SER A 76 -15.27 12.19 6.76
CA SER A 76 -15.12 12.50 8.18
C SER A 76 -14.78 13.98 8.40
N THR A 77 -13.90 14.54 7.58
CA THR A 77 -13.50 15.95 7.64
C THR A 77 -14.63 16.89 7.24
N PHE A 78 -15.36 16.56 6.18
CA PHE A 78 -16.47 17.40 5.69
C PHE A 78 -17.66 17.40 6.67
N ALA A 79 -18.06 16.23 7.16
CA ALA A 79 -19.18 16.09 8.06
C ALA A 79 -18.84 16.34 9.53
N LYS A 80 -17.56 16.64 9.84
CA LYS A 80 -17.06 16.83 11.21
C LYS A 80 -17.29 15.61 12.11
N ILE A 81 -17.17 14.41 11.54
CA ILE A 81 -17.36 13.13 12.25
C ILE A 81 -16.02 12.67 12.85
N GLY A 82 -15.97 12.63 14.18
CA GLY A 82 -14.89 12.01 14.94
C GLY A 82 -15.09 10.50 15.05
N ILE A 83 -14.05 9.73 14.76
CA ILE A 83 -14.04 8.27 14.74
C ILE A 83 -12.87 7.78 15.59
N MET A 84 -13.16 6.83 16.46
CA MET A 84 -12.17 6.22 17.35
C MET A 84 -12.39 4.71 17.40
N GLU A 85 -11.29 3.97 17.39
CA GLU A 85 -11.22 2.53 17.59
C GLU A 85 -10.39 2.25 18.84
N GLU A 86 -10.97 1.57 19.82
CA GLU A 86 -10.33 1.18 21.07
C GLU A 86 -9.84 -0.28 20.97
N ASN A 87 -8.58 -0.51 21.31
CA ASN A 87 -8.05 -1.82 21.57
C ASN A 87 -8.31 -2.22 23.03
N LEU A 88 -9.33 -3.04 23.22
CA LEU A 88 -9.75 -3.52 24.55
C LEU A 88 -8.69 -4.36 25.28
N THR A 89 -7.67 -4.87 24.57
CA THR A 89 -6.65 -5.75 25.17
C THR A 89 -5.57 -4.96 25.91
N ASP A 90 -5.15 -3.82 25.35
CA ASP A 90 -4.10 -2.97 25.91
C ASP A 90 -4.63 -1.64 26.46
N GLY A 91 -5.94 -1.37 26.29
CA GLY A 91 -6.61 -0.15 26.71
C GLY A 91 -6.17 1.07 25.91
N THR A 92 -5.59 0.85 24.72
CA THR A 92 -5.19 1.93 23.81
C THR A 92 -6.27 2.25 22.80
N PHE A 93 -6.19 3.39 22.13
CA PHE A 93 -7.09 3.73 21.05
C PHE A 93 -6.37 4.44 19.90
N VAL A 94 -6.97 4.38 18.72
CA VAL A 94 -6.60 5.18 17.55
C VAL A 94 -7.82 5.99 17.15
N ALA A 95 -7.62 7.26 16.78
CA ALA A 95 -8.72 8.11 16.33
C ALA A 95 -8.32 8.96 15.11
N ASN A 96 -9.30 9.33 14.29
CA ASN A 96 -9.07 10.27 13.20
C ASN A 96 -8.88 11.70 13.74
N GLU A 97 -8.31 12.59 12.92
CA GLU A 97 -8.03 13.98 13.31
C GLU A 97 -9.26 14.72 13.85
N GLN A 98 -10.41 14.53 13.20
CA GLN A 98 -11.64 15.18 13.58
C GLN A 98 -12.12 14.81 15.00
N TRP A 99 -11.82 13.60 15.49
CA TRP A 99 -12.16 13.20 16.85
C TRP A 99 -11.43 14.06 17.88
N PHE A 100 -10.13 14.29 17.70
CA PHE A 100 -9.34 15.14 18.58
C PHE A 100 -9.84 16.60 18.56
N GLU A 101 -10.14 17.13 17.37
CA GLU A 101 -10.74 18.47 17.23
C GLU A 101 -12.07 18.59 17.97
N ASN A 102 -12.95 17.59 17.84
CA ASN A 102 -14.28 17.60 18.45
C ASN A 102 -14.20 17.60 19.99
N PHE A 103 -13.21 16.93 20.57
CA PHE A 103 -12.97 16.89 22.01
C PHE A 103 -12.05 17.99 22.52
N GLY A 104 -11.48 18.82 21.63
CA GLY A 104 -10.56 19.89 22.00
C GLY A 104 -9.27 19.40 22.66
N VAL A 105 -8.84 18.18 22.34
CA VAL A 105 -7.66 17.54 22.91
C VAL A 105 -6.51 17.50 21.89
N SER A 106 -5.27 17.60 22.37
CA SER A 106 -4.09 17.49 21.48
C SER A 106 -4.01 16.10 20.83
N LYS A 107 -3.30 15.95 19.71
CA LYS A 107 -2.96 14.62 19.16
C LYS A 107 -1.82 13.94 19.95
N ASP A 108 -1.10 14.71 20.76
CA ASP A 108 0.07 14.24 21.52
C ASP A 108 -0.29 13.63 22.89
N ILE A 109 -1.57 13.33 23.14
CA ILE A 109 -1.99 12.68 24.39
C ILE A 109 -1.52 11.21 24.42
N ASP A 110 -1.29 10.70 25.62
CA ASP A 110 -1.10 9.27 25.84
C ASP A 110 -2.33 8.50 25.31
N TYR A 111 -2.08 7.54 24.42
CA TYR A 111 -3.09 6.76 23.70
C TYR A 111 -3.90 5.79 24.58
N ARG A 112 -3.79 5.90 25.91
CA ARG A 112 -4.62 5.13 26.86
C ARG A 112 -5.95 5.80 27.10
N ILE A 113 -7.04 5.05 26.92
CA ILE A 113 -8.39 5.61 26.96
C ILE A 113 -8.77 6.18 28.34
N ASP A 114 -8.23 5.60 29.42
CA ASP A 114 -8.45 6.04 30.80
C ASP A 114 -7.98 7.48 31.05
N ASN A 115 -6.97 7.95 30.32
CA ASN A 115 -6.47 9.32 30.46
C ASN A 115 -7.43 10.34 29.84
N ILE A 116 -8.22 9.93 28.84
CA ILE A 116 -9.17 10.81 28.17
C ILE A 116 -10.43 10.96 29.00
N TYR A 117 -11.00 9.86 29.50
CA TYR A 117 -12.19 9.94 30.35
C TYR A 117 -11.97 10.81 31.59
N LYS A 118 -10.75 10.81 32.16
CA LYS A 118 -10.39 11.70 33.28
C LYS A 118 -10.42 13.20 32.90
N ASN A 119 -10.13 13.54 31.66
CA ASN A 119 -10.13 14.93 31.18
C ASN A 119 -11.53 15.41 30.75
N LEU A 120 -12.47 14.49 30.50
CA LEU A 120 -13.84 14.81 30.06
C LEU A 120 -14.84 15.00 31.22
N VAL A 121 -14.58 14.45 32.40
CA VAL A 121 -15.49 14.55 33.58
C VAL A 121 -15.15 15.78 34.44
N LYS A 122 -15.22 16.98 33.86
CA LYS A 122 -15.20 18.26 34.60
C LYS A 122 -16.56 18.93 34.58
#